data_AF-A0AA39KN82-F1
#
_entry.id   AF-A0AA39KN82-F1
#
_cell.length_a   1.000
_cell.length_b   1.000
_cell.length_c   1.000
_cell.angle_alpha   90.00
_cell.angle_beta   90.00
_cell.angle_gamma   90.00
#
_symmetry.space_group_name_H-M   'P 1'
#
loop_
_entity.id
_entity.type
_entity.pdbx_description
1 polymer ?
#
loop_
_entity_poly.entity_id
_entity_poly.type
_entity_poly.pdbx_seq_one_letter_code
_entity_poly.pdbx_strand_id
1 'polypeptide(L)'
;MSYPNDLKDEEWEIVKEYFGSKKKGRRIKVDRRAIVNAIFYQSRTGCQWRYLPREYPNYKTVNEYYNKWNRSGLWQKINEDLLRIRNAVKKKVNVHSASVQDRDGAKDSLVKAKDKYPSIERFFADGGYSGNLQNWCFLNTKSLLSVVKRKAEKFEILPI
;
A
#
# COMPACT_ATOMS: atom_id res chain seq x y z
N MET A 1 -7.32 21.16 1.20
CA MET A 1 -8.16 20.00 1.56
C MET A 1 -7.45 18.74 1.08
N SER A 2 -7.71 17.58 1.70
CA SER A 2 -7.15 16.29 1.28
C SER A 2 -8.31 15.43 0.78
N TYR A 3 -8.25 14.97 -0.47
CA TYR A 3 -9.24 14.04 -1.01
C TYR A 3 -8.89 12.60 -0.63
N PRO A 4 -9.86 11.68 -0.56
CA PRO A 4 -9.61 10.28 -0.21
C PRO A 4 -8.60 9.54 -1.11
N ASN A 5 -8.35 10.05 -2.33
CA ASN A 5 -7.40 9.46 -3.29
C ASN A 5 -6.06 10.20 -3.35
N ASP A 6 -5.90 11.28 -2.57
CA ASP A 6 -4.64 12.01 -2.51
C ASP A 6 -3.55 11.12 -1.92
N LEU A 7 -2.31 11.34 -2.36
CA LEU A 7 -1.17 10.62 -1.84
C LEU A 7 -0.96 10.93 -0.36
N LYS A 8 -0.82 9.87 0.44
CA LYS A 8 -0.29 9.99 1.81
C LYS A 8 1.18 10.43 1.76
N ASP A 9 1.68 10.99 2.85
CA ASP A 9 3.08 11.44 2.91
C ASP A 9 4.06 10.29 2.66
N GLU A 10 3.81 9.11 3.23
CA GLU A 10 4.59 7.89 3.01
C GLU A 10 4.62 7.46 1.53
N GLU A 11 3.47 7.54 0.84
CA GLU A 11 3.37 7.21 -0.58
C GLU A 11 4.12 8.25 -1.43
N TRP A 12 4.07 9.52 -1.02
CA TRP A 12 4.77 10.61 -1.69
C TRP A 12 6.29 10.48 -1.61
N GLU A 13 6.82 10.02 -0.47
CA GLU A 13 8.27 9.81 -0.28
C GLU A 13 8.87 8.83 -1.30
N ILE A 14 8.08 7.88 -1.77
CA ILE A 14 8.49 6.92 -2.79
C ILE A 14 8.31 7.54 -4.19
N VAL A 15 7.17 8.19 -4.42
CA VAL A 15 6.86 8.82 -5.72
C VAL A 15 7.83 9.94 -6.09
N LYS A 16 8.32 10.71 -5.11
CA LYS A 16 9.24 11.83 -5.38
C LYS A 16 10.56 11.37 -5.98
N GLU A 17 11.00 10.14 -5.72
CA GLU A 17 12.26 9.59 -6.23
C GLU A 17 12.25 9.44 -7.76
N TYR A 18 11.09 9.09 -8.34
CA TYR A 18 10.90 8.94 -9.79
C TYR A 18 11.15 10.23 -10.56
N PHE A 19 10.97 11.38 -9.91
CA PHE A 19 11.13 12.66 -10.55
C PHE A 19 12.55 13.24 -10.44
N GLY A 20 13.44 12.55 -9.74
CA GLY A 20 14.84 12.92 -9.52
C GLY A 20 15.03 14.25 -8.79
N SER A 21 16.29 14.54 -8.46
CA SER A 21 16.71 15.84 -7.93
C SER A 21 16.52 16.96 -8.96
N LYS A 22 16.18 18.16 -8.49
CA LYS A 22 15.95 19.33 -9.35
C LYS A 22 17.20 19.59 -10.19
N LYS A 23 17.15 19.37 -11.52
CA LYS A 23 18.20 19.82 -12.43
C LYS A 23 18.38 21.34 -12.25
N LYS A 24 19.63 21.82 -12.19
CA LYS A 24 19.98 23.26 -12.23
C LYS A 24 19.36 23.85 -13.50
N GLY A 25 18.24 24.54 -13.35
CA GLY A 25 17.42 25.04 -14.45
C GLY A 25 16.23 25.84 -13.96
N ARG A 26 15.38 26.28 -14.90
CA ARG A 26 14.20 27.14 -14.65
C ARG A 26 13.38 26.60 -13.47
N ARG A 27 13.11 27.46 -12.48
CA ARG A 27 12.29 27.11 -11.30
C ARG A 27 10.97 26.51 -11.75
N ILE A 28 10.75 25.22 -11.46
CA ILE A 28 9.44 24.58 -11.58
C ILE A 28 8.54 25.30 -10.57
N LYS A 29 7.57 26.07 -11.06
CA LYS A 29 6.65 26.87 -10.23
C LYS A 29 5.53 26.03 -9.59
N VAL A 30 5.31 24.83 -10.09
CA VAL A 30 4.18 23.98 -9.70
C VAL A 30 4.67 22.80 -8.88
N ASP A 31 4.05 22.57 -7.74
CA ASP A 31 4.33 21.42 -6.90
C ASP A 31 3.98 20.11 -7.63
N ARG A 32 4.95 19.17 -7.67
CA ARG A 32 4.78 17.87 -8.34
C ARG A 32 3.72 17.03 -7.63
N ARG A 33 3.60 17.13 -6.30
CA ARG A 33 2.57 16.39 -5.54
C ARG A 33 1.17 16.85 -5.93
N ALA A 34 0.97 18.16 -6.04
CA ALA A 34 -0.29 18.73 -6.51
C ALA A 34 -0.68 18.25 -7.93
N ILE A 35 0.29 18.09 -8.83
CA ILE A 35 0.05 17.53 -10.18
C ILE A 35 -0.37 16.05 -10.09
N VAL A 36 0.34 15.26 -9.29
CA VAL A 36 0.02 13.83 -9.14
C VAL A 36 -1.35 13.62 -8.51
N ASN A 37 -1.68 14.38 -7.45
CA ASN A 37 -3.00 14.34 -6.82
C ASN A 37 -4.11 14.75 -7.80
N ALA A 38 -3.88 15.77 -8.62
CA ALA A 38 -4.82 16.18 -9.67
C ALA A 38 -5.08 15.07 -10.70
N ILE A 39 -4.03 14.34 -11.11
CA ILE A 39 -4.18 13.20 -12.02
C ILE A 39 -4.95 12.06 -11.35
N PHE A 40 -4.71 11.78 -10.07
CA PHE A 40 -5.48 10.78 -9.33
C PHE A 40 -6.95 11.15 -9.20
N TYR A 41 -7.23 12.42 -8.91
CA TYR A 41 -8.60 12.94 -8.87
C TYR A 41 -9.30 12.73 -10.21
N GLN A 42 -8.66 13.15 -11.31
CA GLN A 42 -9.20 13.01 -12.65
C GLN A 42 -9.43 11.54 -13.03
N SER A 43 -8.46 10.66 -12.76
CA SER A 43 -8.55 9.24 -13.06
C SER A 43 -9.65 8.54 -12.26
N ARG A 44 -9.84 8.92 -10.99
CA ARG A 44 -10.86 8.32 -10.13
C ARG A 44 -12.28 8.77 -10.48
N THR A 45 -12.45 10.06 -10.75
CA THR A 45 -13.78 10.67 -10.99
C THR A 45 -14.21 10.62 -12.44
N GLY A 46 -13.26 10.46 -13.38
CA GLY A 46 -13.51 10.55 -14.81
C GLY A 46 -13.91 11.95 -15.27
N CYS A 47 -13.73 12.98 -14.45
CA CYS A 47 -14.11 14.34 -14.82
C CYS A 47 -13.29 14.81 -16.03
N GLN A 48 -13.89 15.67 -16.87
CA GLN A 48 -13.12 16.30 -17.94
C GLN A 48 -12.03 17.19 -17.31
N TRP A 49 -10.86 17.26 -17.94
CA TRP A 49 -9.74 18.07 -17.46
C TRP A 49 -10.13 19.52 -17.15
N ARG A 50 -11.02 20.13 -17.93
CA ARG A 50 -11.48 21.52 -17.72
C ARG A 50 -12.28 21.71 -16.42
N TYR A 51 -12.86 20.64 -15.89
CA TYR A 51 -13.64 20.65 -14.66
C TYR A 51 -12.83 20.23 -13.42
N LEU A 52 -11.50 20.16 -13.54
CA LEU A 52 -10.64 19.92 -12.38
C LEU A 52 -10.89 21.02 -11.31
N PRO A 53 -11.00 20.67 -10.02
CA PRO A 53 -11.17 21.64 -8.95
C PRO A 53 -10.12 22.76 -8.98
N ARG A 54 -10.51 23.99 -8.63
CA ARG A 54 -9.65 25.19 -8.70
C ARG A 54 -8.47 25.17 -7.73
N GLU A 55 -8.51 24.30 -6.72
CA GLU A 55 -7.42 24.08 -5.77
C GLU A 55 -6.22 23.34 -6.38
N TYR A 56 -6.44 22.62 -7.48
CA TYR A 56 -5.37 21.98 -8.22
C TYR A 56 -4.70 22.95 -9.21
N PRO A 57 -3.47 22.63 -9.66
CA PRO A 57 -2.83 23.40 -10.72
C PRO A 57 -3.68 23.45 -11.99
N ASN A 58 -3.44 24.45 -12.84
CA ASN A 58 -4.18 24.62 -14.08
C ASN A 58 -4.21 23.32 -14.90
N TYR A 59 -5.41 22.91 -15.33
CA TYR A 59 -5.63 21.64 -16.02
C TYR A 59 -4.74 21.45 -17.26
N LYS A 60 -4.39 22.54 -17.97
CA LYS A 60 -3.49 22.47 -19.14
C LYS A 60 -2.11 21.97 -18.71
N THR A 61 -1.58 22.54 -17.64
CA THR A 61 -0.31 22.11 -17.05
C THR A 61 -0.39 20.67 -16.58
N VAL A 62 -1.45 20.30 -15.83
CA VAL A 62 -1.60 18.91 -15.35
C VAL A 62 -1.64 17.92 -16.52
N ASN A 63 -2.41 18.22 -17.55
CA ASN A 63 -2.53 17.38 -18.74
C ASN A 63 -1.22 17.28 -19.54
N GLU A 64 -0.45 18.37 -19.63
CA GLU A 64 0.89 18.34 -20.27
C GLU A 64 1.85 17.41 -19.52
N TYR A 65 1.88 17.49 -18.18
CA TYR A 65 2.70 16.59 -17.36
C TYR A 65 2.23 15.15 -17.48
N TYR A 66 0.92 14.91 -17.41
CA TYR A 66 0.33 13.59 -17.58
C TYR A 66 0.73 12.98 -18.92
N ASN A 67 0.51 13.69 -20.03
CA ASN A 67 0.86 13.20 -21.37
C ASN A 67 2.37 12.94 -21.51
N LYS A 68 3.20 13.81 -20.95
CA LYS A 68 4.65 13.62 -20.94
C LYS A 68 5.06 12.36 -20.20
N TRP A 69 4.54 12.15 -19.00
CA TRP A 69 4.86 10.97 -18.17
C TRP A 69 4.27 9.68 -18.73
N ASN A 70 3.09 9.77 -19.35
CA ASN A 70 2.43 8.63 -20.00
C ASN A 70 3.20 8.17 -21.25
N ARG A 71 3.71 9.12 -22.06
CA ARG A 71 4.55 8.82 -23.23
C ARG A 71 5.91 8.23 -22.85
N SER A 72 6.47 8.62 -21.70
CA SER A 72 7.76 8.10 -21.23
C SER A 72 7.65 6.79 -20.45
N GLY A 73 6.45 6.23 -20.26
CA GLY A 73 6.24 5.05 -19.40
C GLY A 73 6.34 5.32 -17.89
N LEU A 74 6.61 6.57 -17.49
CA LEU A 74 6.87 6.93 -16.10
C LEU A 74 5.59 6.84 -15.26
N TRP A 75 4.46 7.25 -15.85
CA TRP A 75 3.17 7.21 -15.17
C TRP A 75 2.73 5.78 -14.84
N GLN A 76 2.94 4.86 -15.78
CA GLN A 76 2.65 3.43 -15.60
C GLN A 76 3.47 2.86 -14.44
N LYS A 77 4.78 3.14 -14.43
CA LYS A 77 5.68 2.69 -13.36
C LYS A 77 5.28 3.24 -11.98
N ILE A 78 5.00 4.55 -11.89
CA ILE A 78 4.52 5.17 -10.64
C ILE A 78 3.23 4.52 -10.17
N ASN A 79 2.27 4.31 -11.07
CA ASN A 79 0.97 3.73 -10.73
C ASN A 79 1.10 2.26 -10.30
N GLU A 80 1.94 1.47 -10.96
CA GLU A 80 2.21 0.07 -10.59
C GLU A 80 2.86 -0.04 -9.21
N ASP A 81 3.89 0.76 -8.93
CA ASP A 81 4.58 0.72 -7.64
C ASP A 81 3.67 1.22 -6.51
N LEU A 82 2.88 2.27 -6.74
CA LEU A 82 1.84 2.71 -5.80
C LEU A 82 0.77 1.65 -5.56
N LEU A 83 0.31 0.98 -6.61
CA LEU A 83 -0.63 -0.14 -6.48
C LEU A 83 0.00 -1.30 -5.70
N ARG A 84 1.29 -1.59 -5.91
CA ARG A 84 2.02 -2.61 -5.17
C ARG A 84 2.08 -2.28 -3.69
N ILE A 85 2.35 -1.03 -3.33
CA ILE A 85 2.40 -0.57 -1.93
C ILE A 85 1.01 -0.62 -1.29
N ARG A 86 -0.01 -0.06 -1.96
CA ARG A 86 -1.39 -0.10 -1.47
C ARG A 86 -1.94 -1.52 -1.35
N ASN A 87 -1.57 -2.42 -2.26
CA ASN A 87 -1.96 -3.82 -2.24
C ASN A 87 -1.11 -4.68 -1.30
N ALA A 88 0.12 -4.30 -0.98
CA ALA A 88 0.90 -4.96 0.07
C ALA A 88 0.20 -4.84 1.44
N VAL A 89 -0.59 -3.76 1.62
CA VAL A 89 -1.44 -3.54 2.79
C VAL A 89 -2.83 -4.19 2.65
N LYS A 90 -3.22 -4.70 1.46
CA LYS A 90 -4.52 -5.37 1.30
C LYS A 90 -4.51 -6.77 1.90
N LYS A 91 -5.45 -7.00 2.81
CA LYS A 91 -5.80 -8.31 3.39
C LYS A 91 -5.96 -9.34 2.27
N LYS A 92 -5.08 -10.33 2.20
CA LYS A 92 -5.25 -11.50 1.35
C LYS A 92 -6.01 -12.55 2.15
N VAL A 93 -7.15 -13.00 1.63
CA VAL A 93 -7.97 -14.04 2.25
C VAL A 93 -7.66 -15.37 1.58
N ASN A 94 -7.41 -16.41 2.37
CA ASN A 94 -7.29 -17.78 1.90
C ASN A 94 -8.48 -18.58 2.43
N VAL A 95 -9.27 -19.16 1.53
CA VAL A 95 -10.46 -19.93 1.90
C VAL A 95 -10.09 -21.41 1.92
N HIS A 96 -10.40 -22.08 3.02
CA HIS A 96 -10.26 -23.51 3.20
C HIS A 96 -11.58 -24.08 3.71
N SER A 97 -11.74 -25.41 3.63
CA SER A 97 -12.90 -26.09 4.22
C SER A 97 -13.00 -25.78 5.71
N ALA A 98 -14.22 -25.62 6.23
CA ALA A 98 -14.46 -25.33 7.64
C ALA A 98 -13.90 -26.38 8.62
N SER A 99 -13.56 -27.58 8.13
CA SER A 99 -12.90 -28.63 8.90
C SER A 99 -11.41 -28.39 9.14
N VAL A 100 -10.78 -27.46 8.41
CA VAL A 100 -9.36 -27.13 8.56
C VAL A 100 -9.23 -26.06 9.64
N GLN A 101 -8.43 -26.34 10.67
CA GLN A 101 -8.13 -25.33 11.69
C GLN A 101 -7.31 -24.19 11.11
N ASP A 102 -7.52 -22.98 11.62
CA ASP A 102 -6.81 -21.77 11.18
C ASP A 102 -5.28 -21.95 11.15
N ARG A 103 -4.73 -22.66 12.15
CA ARG A 103 -3.29 -22.96 12.25
C ARG A 103 -2.76 -23.73 11.04
N ASP A 104 -3.54 -24.64 10.48
CA ASP A 104 -3.15 -25.45 9.34
C ASP A 104 -3.45 -24.72 8.03
N GLY A 105 -4.58 -24.00 7.97
CA GLY A 105 -4.92 -23.13 6.83
C GLY A 105 -3.91 -21.98 6.61
N ALA A 106 -3.24 -21.51 7.66
CA ALA A 106 -2.23 -20.46 7.57
C ALA A 106 -0.96 -20.87 6.81
N LYS A 107 -0.63 -22.17 6.76
CA LYS A 107 0.61 -22.68 6.16
C LYS A 107 0.77 -22.26 4.70
N ASP A 108 -0.29 -22.45 3.92
CA ASP A 108 -0.33 -22.10 2.50
C ASP A 108 -0.20 -20.58 2.28
N SER A 109 -0.83 -19.79 3.16
CA SER A 109 -0.71 -18.32 3.13
C SER A 109 0.71 -17.84 3.40
N LEU A 110 1.41 -18.47 4.36
CA LEU A 110 2.80 -18.14 4.72
C LEU A 110 3.77 -18.48 3.58
N VAL A 111 3.62 -19.64 2.94
CA VAL A 111 4.45 -20.04 1.79
C VAL A 111 4.24 -19.08 0.62
N LYS A 112 2.98 -18.84 0.23
CA LYS A 112 2.65 -17.90 -0.85
C LYS A 112 3.15 -16.48 -0.56
N ALA A 113 3.15 -16.05 0.70
CA ALA A 113 3.69 -14.76 1.09
C ALA A 113 5.21 -14.73 0.93
N LYS A 114 5.91 -15.78 1.34
CA LYS A 114 7.37 -15.89 1.20
C LYS A 114 7.81 -15.98 -0.26
N ASP A 115 7.12 -16.78 -1.08
CA ASP A 115 7.42 -16.89 -2.52
C ASP A 115 7.26 -15.54 -3.23
N LYS A 116 6.20 -14.80 -2.87
CA LYS A 116 5.94 -13.49 -3.45
C LYS A 116 6.87 -12.40 -2.91
N TYR A 117 7.31 -12.53 -1.67
CA TYR A 117 8.14 -11.56 -0.98
C TYR A 117 9.30 -12.27 -0.24
N PRO A 118 10.36 -12.67 -0.98
CA PRO A 118 11.46 -13.45 -0.40
C PRO A 118 12.19 -12.76 0.76
N SER A 119 12.18 -11.43 0.79
CA SER A 119 12.80 -10.60 1.83
C SER A 119 12.03 -10.54 3.16
N ILE A 120 10.89 -11.23 3.30
CA ILE A 120 10.16 -11.26 4.59
C ILE A 120 10.96 -12.08 5.59
N GLU A 121 11.40 -11.47 6.69
CA GLU A 121 12.10 -12.16 7.77
C GLU A 121 11.19 -12.57 8.94
N ARG A 122 10.06 -11.87 9.11
CA ARG A 122 9.18 -12.07 10.25
C ARG A 122 7.69 -11.96 9.87
N PHE A 123 6.91 -12.89 10.38
CA PHE A 123 5.46 -12.91 10.35
C PHE A 123 4.89 -12.62 11.75
N PHE A 124 3.73 -11.98 11.80
CA PHE A 124 2.98 -11.75 13.03
C PHE A 124 1.62 -12.43 12.94
N ALA A 125 1.20 -13.07 14.04
CA ALA A 125 -0.10 -13.73 14.14
C ALA A 125 -0.75 -13.46 15.49
N ASP A 126 -2.08 -13.60 15.57
CA ASP A 126 -2.80 -13.49 16.83
C ASP A 126 -2.65 -14.75 17.71
N GLY A 127 -3.22 -14.71 18.91
CA GLY A 127 -3.12 -15.79 19.90
C GLY A 127 -3.63 -17.16 19.42
N GLY A 128 -4.52 -17.21 18.43
CA GLY A 128 -5.08 -18.45 17.87
C GLY A 128 -4.07 -19.28 17.09
N TYR A 129 -2.94 -18.69 16.70
CA TYR A 129 -1.87 -19.33 15.91
C TYR A 129 -0.68 -19.80 16.75
N SER A 130 -0.85 -19.92 18.07
CA SER A 130 0.19 -20.42 18.97
C SER A 130 0.48 -21.91 18.79
N GLY A 131 1.71 -22.33 19.10
CA GLY A 131 2.13 -23.74 19.08
C GLY A 131 2.98 -24.11 17.86
N ASN A 132 2.81 -25.35 17.35
CA ASN A 132 3.68 -25.97 16.35
C ASN A 132 3.83 -25.21 15.02
N LEU A 133 2.91 -24.28 14.72
CA LEU A 133 2.97 -23.45 13.51
C LEU A 133 4.23 -22.57 13.48
N GLN A 134 4.74 -22.13 14.64
CA GLN A 134 5.93 -21.29 14.71
C GLN A 134 7.17 -22.05 14.23
N ASN A 135 7.35 -23.27 14.72
CA ASN A 135 8.43 -24.16 14.28
C ASN A 135 8.29 -24.53 12.81
N TRP A 136 7.07 -24.87 12.37
CA TRP A 136 6.80 -25.18 10.97
C TRP A 136 7.14 -23.99 10.06
N CYS A 137 6.75 -22.77 10.43
CA CYS A 137 7.02 -21.56 9.67
C CYS A 137 8.53 -21.33 9.52
N PHE A 138 9.29 -21.45 10.60
CA PHE A 138 10.74 -21.27 10.56
C PHE A 138 11.42 -22.30 9.67
N LEU A 139 11.04 -23.57 9.78
CA LEU A 139 11.64 -24.66 9.00
C LEU A 139 11.37 -24.52 7.49
N ASN A 140 10.13 -24.13 7.12
CA ASN A 140 9.70 -24.11 5.72
C ASN A 140 9.95 -22.76 5.01
N THR A 141 9.89 -21.63 5.72
CA THR A 141 10.00 -20.29 5.11
C THR A 141 11.28 -19.54 5.49
N LYS A 142 12.05 -20.06 6.45
CA LYS A 142 13.20 -19.37 7.07
C LYS A 142 12.83 -18.01 7.67
N SER A 143 11.56 -17.81 8.02
CA SER A 143 11.05 -16.61 8.66
C SER A 143 10.50 -16.93 10.04
N LEU A 144 10.61 -15.97 10.97
CA LEU A 144 10.14 -16.13 12.34
C LEU A 144 8.65 -15.79 12.45
N LEU A 145 7.86 -16.63 13.13
CA LEU A 145 6.45 -16.33 13.44
C LEU A 145 6.29 -15.86 14.89
N SER A 146 6.01 -14.57 15.08
CA SER A 146 5.77 -13.96 16.38
C SER A 146 4.28 -13.88 16.69
N VAL A 147 3.85 -14.56 17.75
CA VAL A 147 2.45 -14.52 18.22
C VAL A 147 2.26 -13.34 19.15
N VAL A 148 1.41 -12.39 18.75
CA VAL A 148 1.08 -11.20 19.53
C VAL A 148 -0.15 -11.49 20.39
N LYS A 149 0.05 -11.61 21.70
CA LYS A 149 -1.05 -11.75 22.66
C LYS A 149 -1.59 -10.36 22.99
N ARG A 150 -2.92 -10.20 23.00
CA ARG A 150 -3.54 -8.97 23.51
C ARG A 150 -3.30 -8.87 25.02
N LYS A 151 -3.00 -7.66 25.52
CA LYS A 151 -3.12 -7.37 26.95
C LYS A 151 -4.58 -7.59 27.34
N ALA A 152 -4.84 -8.49 28.28
CA ALA A 152 -6.18 -8.66 28.82
C ALA A 152 -6.48 -7.46 29.73
N GLU A 153 -7.30 -6.52 29.27
CA GLU A 153 -8.02 -5.64 30.18
C GLU A 153 -8.99 -6.53 30.95
N LYS A 154 -8.89 -6.54 32.28
CA LYS A 154 -9.79 -7.33 33.13
C LYS A 154 -11.21 -6.83 32.87
N PHE A 155 -12.12 -7.76 32.58
CA PHE A 155 -13.55 -7.45 32.55
C PHE A 155 -13.95 -6.99 33.97
N GLU A 156 -14.30 -5.73 34.13
CA GLU A 156 -14.98 -5.25 35.34
C GLU A 156 -16.49 -5.41 35.13
N ILE A 157 -17.09 -6.26 35.96
CA ILE A 157 -18.55 -6.37 36.04
C ILE A 157 -19.00 -5.21 36.91
N LEU A 158 -19.70 -4.24 36.32
CA LEU A 158 -20.33 -3.17 37.09
C LEU A 158 -21.48 -3.76 37.91
N PRO A 159 -21.62 -3.41 39.21
CA PRO A 159 -22.76 -3.83 40.00
C PRO A 159 -24.05 -3.32 39.34
N ILE A 160 -25.07 -4.18 39.34
CA ILE A 160 -26.43 -3.91 38.82
C ILE A 160 -27.10 -2.85 39.69
#